data_AF-A0A7J3ZPN5-F1
#
_entry.id   AF-A0A7J3ZPN5-F1
#
_cell.length_a   1.000
_cell.length_b   1.000
_cell.length_c   1.000
_cell.angle_alpha   90.00
_cell.angle_beta   90.00
_cell.angle_gamma   90.00
#
_symmetry.space_group_name_H-M   'P 1'
#
loop_
_entity.id
_entity.type
_entity.pdbx_description
1 polymer ?
#
loop_
_entity_poly.entity_id
_entity_poly.type
_entity_poly.pdbx_seq_one_letter_code
_entity_poly.pdbx_strand_id
1 'polypeptide(L)'
;WFAPQTFREAIRWLEENRDAEKFLLILEPFDPHEPWDPPHEFVEMYDPNYQGKEVITPKYGPPDYLTEREFKHMRAHYAGEVTLLDKWFGFFLKKFYELNLDKNTVLVFISDHGHQLGEHNLTGKVAWGLYPELLDIPLLIRHPELIGSGDRVDEYVYDHDLFPTICHMAGVEHGQRVDGINILSYVEREAVKERRSYVTSGFYKLRHV
;
A
#
# COMPACT_ATOMS: atom_id res chain seq x y z
N TRP A 1 -1.61 -13.10 -12.60
CA TRP A 1 -1.97 -12.13 -11.56
C TRP A 1 -1.43 -12.59 -10.21
N PHE A 2 -0.69 -11.73 -9.53
CA PHE A 2 -0.01 -12.07 -8.28
C PHE A 2 -0.95 -11.96 -7.09
N ALA A 3 -1.74 -10.89 -6.99
CA ALA A 3 -2.71 -10.65 -5.93
C ALA A 3 -3.66 -11.84 -5.70
N PRO A 4 -4.30 -12.46 -6.72
CA PRO A 4 -5.13 -13.64 -6.51
C PRO A 4 -4.39 -14.81 -5.88
N GLN A 5 -3.13 -15.03 -6.25
CA GLN A 5 -2.32 -16.13 -5.72
C GLN A 5 -1.93 -15.82 -4.28
N THR A 6 -1.38 -14.63 -4.02
CA THR A 6 -0.96 -14.19 -2.68
C THR A 6 -2.12 -14.21 -1.69
N PHE A 7 -3.29 -13.64 -2.04
CA PHE A 7 -4.43 -13.63 -1.13
C PHE A 7 -5.07 -15.01 -0.93
N ARG A 8 -5.05 -15.90 -1.93
CA ARG A 8 -5.52 -17.29 -1.74
C ARG A 8 -4.64 -18.05 -0.78
N GLU A 9 -3.32 -17.94 -0.94
CA GLU A 9 -2.38 -18.58 -0.02
C GLU A 9 -2.46 -17.96 1.38
N ALA A 10 -2.66 -16.64 1.49
CA ALA A 10 -2.90 -15.97 2.77
C ALA A 10 -4.18 -16.48 3.46
N ILE A 11 -5.28 -16.64 2.73
CA ILE A 11 -6.53 -17.21 3.26
C ILE A 11 -6.29 -18.64 3.75
N ARG A 12 -5.63 -19.48 2.95
CA ARG A 12 -5.30 -20.85 3.36
C ARG A 12 -4.45 -20.88 4.62
N TRP A 13 -3.45 -20.00 4.69
CA TRP A 13 -2.58 -19.85 5.85
C TRP A 13 -3.38 -19.44 7.09
N LEU A 14 -4.31 -18.47 6.98
CA LEU A 14 -5.19 -18.09 8.09
C LEU A 14 -6.06 -19.27 8.57
N GLU A 15 -6.60 -20.06 7.65
CA GLU A 15 -7.41 -21.24 8.00
C GLU A 15 -6.60 -22.32 8.72
N GLU A 16 -5.37 -22.57 8.26
CA GLU A 16 -4.45 -23.56 8.84
C GLU A 16 -3.85 -23.12 10.19
N ASN A 17 -3.74 -21.80 10.43
CA ASN A 17 -3.04 -21.24 11.60
C ASN A 17 -3.97 -20.46 12.55
N ARG A 18 -5.29 -20.56 12.40
CA ARG A 18 -6.26 -19.82 13.23
C ARG A 18 -6.15 -20.09 14.74
N ASP A 19 -5.58 -21.24 15.11
CA ASP A 19 -5.41 -21.66 16.51
C ASP A 19 -4.04 -21.25 17.09
N ALA A 20 -3.20 -20.53 16.32
CA ALA A 20 -1.94 -20.00 16.81
C ALA A 20 -2.18 -18.94 17.90
N GLU A 21 -1.39 -18.98 18.97
CA GLU A 21 -1.50 -18.01 20.07
C GLU A 21 -1.18 -16.58 19.62
N LYS A 22 -0.14 -16.42 18.80
CA LYS A 22 0.29 -15.15 18.19
C LYS A 22 0.85 -15.43 16.81
N PHE A 23 0.67 -14.48 15.88
CA PHE A 23 1.32 -14.51 14.59
C PHE A 23 1.68 -13.11 14.08
N LEU A 24 2.61 -13.09 13.13
CA LEU A 24 2.86 -11.97 12.24
C LEU A 24 2.75 -12.49 10.81
N LEU A 25 1.84 -11.92 10.03
CA LEU A 25 1.65 -12.25 8.62
C LEU A 25 1.88 -10.99 7.78
N ILE A 26 2.88 -11.03 6.90
CA ILE A 26 3.18 -9.96 5.95
C ILE A 26 2.74 -10.44 4.57
N LEU A 27 1.87 -9.67 3.92
CA LEU A 27 1.32 -9.98 2.60
C LEU A 27 1.82 -8.96 1.58
N GLU A 28 2.52 -9.44 0.56
CA GLU A 28 3.07 -8.61 -0.51
C GLU A 28 2.54 -9.14 -1.86
N PRO A 29 1.44 -8.57 -2.39
CA PRO A 29 0.79 -9.08 -3.59
C PRO A 29 1.47 -8.66 -4.90
N PHE A 30 2.54 -7.86 -4.85
CA PHE A 30 3.24 -7.23 -5.99
C PHE A 30 2.41 -6.25 -6.83
N ASP A 31 1.13 -6.54 -7.11
CA ASP A 31 0.19 -5.62 -7.75
C ASP A 31 0.01 -4.34 -6.88
N PRO A 32 -0.11 -3.13 -7.45
CA PRO A 32 -0.28 -2.83 -8.88
C PRO A 32 1.05 -2.49 -9.60
N HIS A 33 2.18 -3.11 -9.23
CA HIS A 33 3.43 -2.91 -9.97
C HIS A 33 3.27 -3.36 -11.44
N GLU A 34 3.96 -2.68 -12.34
CA GLU A 34 3.95 -3.02 -13.77
C GLU A 34 4.56 -4.41 -14.03
N PRO A 35 4.14 -5.15 -15.07
CA PRO A 35 3.16 -4.77 -16.10
C PRO A 35 1.71 -4.76 -15.60
N TRP A 36 0.94 -3.75 -15.98
CA TRP A 36 -0.49 -3.61 -15.66
C TRP A 36 -1.35 -4.41 -16.63
N ASP A 37 -1.57 -5.68 -16.35
CA ASP A 37 -2.30 -6.61 -17.22
C ASP A 37 -3.46 -7.27 -16.45
N PRO A 38 -4.39 -6.50 -15.86
CA PRO A 38 -5.51 -7.08 -15.12
C PRO A 38 -6.50 -7.72 -16.11
N PRO A 39 -7.42 -8.59 -15.65
CA PRO A 39 -8.52 -9.05 -16.49
C PRO A 39 -9.23 -7.87 -17.17
N HIS A 40 -9.53 -8.03 -18.47
CA HIS A 40 -10.02 -6.95 -19.33
C HIS A 40 -11.26 -6.24 -18.77
N GLU A 41 -12.14 -6.98 -18.08
CA GLU A 41 -13.33 -6.41 -17.45
C GLU A 41 -13.01 -5.30 -16.42
N PHE A 42 -11.83 -5.33 -15.78
CA PHE A 42 -11.43 -4.28 -14.84
C PHE A 42 -10.93 -3.04 -15.58
N VAL A 43 -10.26 -3.19 -16.72
CA VAL A 43 -9.84 -2.05 -17.55
C VAL A 43 -11.06 -1.37 -18.16
N GLU A 44 -12.03 -2.15 -18.63
CA GLU A 44 -13.28 -1.64 -19.20
C GLU A 44 -14.12 -0.81 -18.23
N MET A 45 -13.98 -1.02 -16.91
CA MET A 45 -14.63 -0.16 -15.91
C MET A 45 -14.19 1.30 -15.99
N TYR A 46 -12.95 1.54 -16.44
CA TYR A 46 -12.33 2.87 -16.47
C TYR A 46 -12.25 3.48 -17.87
N ASP A 47 -12.11 2.63 -18.90
CA ASP A 47 -12.02 3.11 -20.28
C ASP A 47 -12.66 2.13 -21.29
N PRO A 48 -14.00 2.05 -21.30
CA PRO A 48 -14.71 1.08 -22.14
C PRO A 48 -14.57 1.40 -23.64
N ASN A 49 -14.61 0.35 -24.45
CA ASN A 49 -14.54 0.42 -25.92
C ASN A 49 -13.26 1.07 -26.46
N TYR A 50 -12.15 1.04 -25.72
CA TYR A 50 -10.87 1.48 -26.26
C TYR A 50 -10.46 0.62 -27.46
N GLN A 51 -9.83 1.28 -28.43
CA GLN A 51 -9.26 0.67 -29.62
C GLN A 51 -7.90 1.32 -29.82
N GLY A 52 -6.83 0.55 -29.73
CA GLY A 52 -5.49 1.09 -29.84
C GLY A 52 -4.45 0.17 -29.23
N LYS A 53 -3.29 0.75 -28.93
CA LYS A 53 -2.18 0.03 -28.31
C LYS A 53 -2.40 -0.07 -26.81
N GLU A 54 -2.15 -1.26 -26.26
CA GLU A 54 -2.06 -1.48 -24.83
C GLU A 54 -0.69 -1.07 -24.30
N VAL A 55 -0.69 -0.14 -23.34
CA VAL A 55 0.54 0.38 -22.71
C VAL A 55 0.51 0.02 -21.23
N ILE A 56 0.91 -1.22 -20.97
CA ILE A 56 0.90 -1.83 -19.63
C ILE A 56 2.24 -1.68 -18.90
N THR A 57 3.28 -1.18 -19.58
CA THR A 57 4.61 -0.93 -19.02
C THR A 57 5.14 0.38 -19.59
N PRO A 58 4.72 1.52 -19.05
CA PRO A 58 5.20 2.81 -19.54
C PRO A 58 6.68 3.00 -19.27
N LYS A 59 7.34 3.80 -20.12
CA LYS A 59 8.71 4.25 -19.85
C LYS A 59 8.70 5.20 -18.67
N TYR A 60 9.74 5.18 -17.84
CA TYR A 60 9.85 6.11 -16.73
C TYR A 60 10.37 7.45 -17.24
N GLY A 61 9.77 8.55 -16.77
CA GLY A 61 10.04 9.90 -17.23
C GLY A 61 8.90 10.46 -18.11
N PRO A 62 9.19 11.39 -19.03
CA PRO A 62 8.15 12.02 -19.84
C PRO A 62 7.38 11.02 -20.74
N PRO A 63 6.03 11.07 -20.75
CA PRO A 63 5.19 10.20 -21.59
C PRO A 63 5.02 10.73 -23.03
N ASP A 64 6.01 11.41 -23.57
CA ASP A 64 5.97 12.12 -24.88
C ASP A 64 5.76 11.21 -26.10
N TYR A 65 5.96 9.90 -25.92
CA TYR A 65 5.75 8.88 -26.94
C TYR A 65 4.31 8.34 -26.98
N LEU A 66 3.44 8.78 -26.07
CA LEU A 66 2.05 8.36 -25.98
C LEU A 66 1.13 9.45 -26.55
N THR A 67 0.15 9.03 -27.33
CA THR A 67 -1.00 9.89 -27.64
C THR A 67 -1.85 10.12 -26.38
N GLU A 68 -2.63 11.19 -26.34
CA GLU A 68 -3.55 11.45 -25.22
C GLU A 68 -4.51 10.27 -24.97
N ARG A 69 -4.94 9.59 -26.05
CA ARG A 69 -5.83 8.44 -25.96
C ARG A 69 -5.14 7.22 -25.33
N GLU A 70 -3.92 6.90 -25.76
CA GLU A 70 -3.10 5.82 -25.18
C GLU A 70 -2.75 6.14 -23.73
N PHE A 71 -2.46 7.40 -23.42
CA PHE A 71 -2.12 7.83 -22.07
C PHE A 71 -3.29 7.72 -21.10
N LYS A 72 -4.51 8.11 -21.53
CA LYS A 72 -5.73 7.84 -20.77
C LYS A 72 -5.92 6.34 -20.55
N HIS A 73 -5.69 5.53 -21.58
CA HIS A 73 -5.88 4.09 -21.49
C HIS A 73 -4.84 3.39 -20.58
N MET A 74 -3.58 3.84 -20.62
CA MET A 74 -2.54 3.42 -19.69
C MET A 74 -2.98 3.61 -18.22
N ARG A 75 -3.60 4.75 -17.89
CA ARG A 75 -4.15 4.99 -16.54
C ARG A 75 -5.31 4.05 -16.19
N ALA A 76 -6.11 3.64 -17.18
CA ALA A 76 -7.19 2.67 -16.99
C ALA A 76 -6.65 1.28 -16.62
N HIS A 77 -5.51 0.88 -17.19
CA HIS A 77 -4.81 -0.35 -16.80
C HIS A 77 -4.33 -0.32 -15.35
N TYR A 78 -3.67 0.76 -14.92
CA TYR A 78 -3.28 0.92 -13.52
C TYR A 78 -4.50 0.85 -12.57
N ALA A 79 -5.58 1.57 -12.89
CA ALA A 79 -6.81 1.54 -12.11
C ALA A 79 -7.48 0.15 -12.09
N GLY A 80 -7.39 -0.59 -13.20
CA GLY A 80 -7.83 -1.97 -13.30
C GLY A 80 -7.06 -2.90 -12.37
N GLU A 81 -5.73 -2.76 -12.28
CA GLU A 81 -4.90 -3.52 -11.33
C GLU A 81 -5.26 -3.20 -9.88
N VAL A 82 -5.44 -1.92 -9.56
CA VAL A 82 -5.89 -1.50 -8.22
C VAL A 82 -7.25 -2.13 -7.88
N THR A 83 -8.17 -2.23 -8.85
CA THR A 83 -9.48 -2.88 -8.64
C THR A 83 -9.37 -4.39 -8.44
N LEU A 84 -8.48 -5.05 -9.19
CA LEU A 84 -8.20 -6.47 -9.00
C LEU A 84 -7.64 -6.71 -7.59
N LEU A 85 -6.68 -5.89 -7.16
CA LEU A 85 -6.09 -5.94 -5.84
C LEU A 85 -7.15 -5.74 -4.74
N ASP A 86 -7.97 -4.69 -4.84
CA ASP A 86 -9.05 -4.39 -3.89
C ASP A 86 -10.06 -5.54 -3.78
N LYS A 87 -10.47 -6.13 -4.91
CA LYS A 87 -11.38 -7.28 -4.94
C LYS A 87 -10.82 -8.48 -4.16
N TRP A 88 -9.55 -8.81 -4.37
CA TRP A 88 -8.93 -9.95 -3.67
C TRP A 88 -8.60 -9.65 -2.21
N PHE A 89 -8.25 -8.41 -1.90
CA PHE A 89 -8.17 -7.94 -0.52
C PHE A 89 -9.53 -8.05 0.19
N GLY A 90 -10.63 -7.73 -0.49
CA GLY A 90 -11.99 -7.94 0.01
C GLY A 90 -12.32 -9.41 0.32
N PHE A 91 -11.87 -10.36 -0.51
CA PHE A 91 -12.00 -11.79 -0.20
C PHE A 91 -11.19 -12.20 1.03
N PHE A 92 -9.97 -11.68 1.16
CA PHE A 92 -9.13 -11.89 2.34
C PHE A 92 -9.78 -11.31 3.61
N LEU A 93 -10.26 -10.07 3.56
CA LEU A 93 -10.96 -9.43 4.68
C LEU A 93 -12.21 -10.20 5.08
N LYS A 94 -13.01 -10.66 4.12
CA LYS A 94 -14.18 -11.49 4.41
C LYS A 94 -13.79 -12.73 5.22
N LYS A 95 -12.72 -13.42 4.84
CA LYS A 95 -12.22 -14.60 5.56
C LYS A 95 -11.67 -14.24 6.94
N PHE A 96 -10.92 -13.16 7.04
CA PHE A 96 -10.43 -12.60 8.31
C PHE A 96 -11.58 -12.38 9.32
N TYR A 97 -12.70 -11.80 8.89
CA TYR A 97 -13.89 -11.62 9.73
C TYR A 97 -14.63 -12.95 10.02
N GLU A 98 -14.79 -13.85 9.05
CA GLU A 98 -15.43 -15.15 9.26
C GLU A 98 -14.68 -16.02 10.29
N LEU A 99 -13.35 -15.91 10.33
CA LEU A 99 -12.49 -16.57 11.32
C LEU A 99 -12.45 -15.83 12.67
N ASN A 100 -13.16 -14.71 12.83
CA ASN A 100 -13.18 -13.86 14.04
C ASN A 100 -11.80 -13.31 14.44
N LEU A 101 -10.85 -13.23 13.50
CA LEU A 101 -9.50 -12.70 13.75
C LEU A 101 -9.53 -11.19 14.01
N ASP A 102 -10.57 -10.51 13.55
CA ASP A 102 -10.81 -9.09 13.79
C ASP A 102 -10.89 -8.73 15.27
N LYS A 103 -11.20 -9.68 16.15
CA LYS A 103 -11.35 -9.45 17.59
C LYS A 103 -10.02 -9.36 18.35
N ASN A 104 -8.93 -9.85 17.78
CA ASN A 104 -7.64 -9.92 18.47
C ASN A 104 -6.43 -9.58 17.58
N THR A 105 -6.66 -9.22 16.32
CA THR A 105 -5.59 -8.95 15.36
C THR A 105 -5.61 -7.48 14.92
N VAL A 106 -4.44 -6.84 14.97
CA VAL A 106 -4.20 -5.56 14.30
C VAL A 106 -4.01 -5.83 12.81
N LEU A 107 -4.72 -5.07 11.97
CA LEU A 107 -4.52 -5.10 10.53
C LEU A 107 -3.92 -3.77 10.07
N VAL A 108 -2.79 -3.84 9.36
CA VAL A 108 -2.12 -2.68 8.75
C VAL A 108 -2.13 -2.86 7.24
N PHE A 109 -2.58 -1.84 6.52
CA PHE A 109 -2.48 -1.73 5.07
C PHE A 109 -1.56 -0.55 4.74
N ILE A 110 -0.54 -0.78 3.92
CA ILE A 110 0.43 0.23 3.52
C ILE A 110 0.92 -0.04 2.09
N SER A 111 1.33 1.00 1.37
CA SER A 111 2.12 0.88 0.12
C SER A 111 3.59 1.22 0.41
N ASP A 112 4.55 0.60 -0.26
CA ASP A 112 5.98 0.93 -0.11
C ASP A 112 6.32 2.30 -0.72
N HIS A 113 5.75 2.60 -1.88
CA HIS A 113 5.79 3.89 -2.55
C HIS A 113 4.55 4.06 -3.43
N GLY A 114 4.37 5.25 -4.00
CA GLY A 114 3.34 5.52 -4.98
C GLY A 114 3.80 5.29 -6.44
N HIS A 115 3.08 5.86 -7.40
CA HIS A 115 3.40 5.74 -8.82
C HIS A 115 2.97 6.99 -9.58
N GLN A 116 3.87 7.60 -10.36
CA GLN A 116 3.46 8.71 -11.23
C GLN A 116 2.76 8.17 -12.48
N LEU A 117 1.56 8.67 -12.74
CA LEU A 117 0.71 8.25 -13.86
C LEU A 117 0.60 9.35 -14.92
N GLY A 118 1.46 10.35 -14.85
CA GLY A 118 1.49 11.49 -15.76
C GLY A 118 1.57 12.86 -15.11
N GLU A 119 1.42 12.91 -13.79
CA GLU A 119 1.55 14.12 -12.99
C GLU A 119 2.94 14.73 -13.25
N HIS A 120 2.99 16.06 -13.32
CA HIS A 120 4.22 16.78 -13.66
C HIS A 120 4.87 16.35 -14.98
N ASN A 121 4.10 15.79 -15.92
CA ASN A 121 4.59 15.21 -17.18
C ASN A 121 5.61 14.07 -16.93
N LEU A 122 5.36 13.23 -15.93
CA LEU A 122 6.21 12.10 -15.55
C LEU A 122 5.38 10.84 -15.34
N THR A 123 5.92 9.71 -15.77
CA THR A 123 5.44 8.36 -15.44
C THR A 123 6.51 7.58 -14.69
N GLY A 124 6.11 6.61 -13.88
CA GLY A 124 7.04 5.74 -13.15
C GLY A 124 7.50 6.30 -11.81
N LYS A 125 8.69 5.86 -11.39
CA LYS A 125 9.33 6.21 -10.10
C LYS A 125 10.69 6.88 -10.38
N VAL A 126 10.68 8.14 -10.79
CA VAL A 126 11.92 8.85 -11.19
C VAL A 126 12.53 9.68 -10.06
N ALA A 127 13.86 9.64 -9.96
CA ALA A 127 14.61 10.29 -8.87
C ALA A 127 14.43 11.82 -8.78
N TRP A 128 14.18 12.49 -9.90
CA TRP A 128 13.92 13.94 -9.95
C TRP A 128 12.43 14.30 -9.80
N GLY A 129 11.57 13.30 -9.63
CA GLY A 129 10.12 13.44 -9.51
C GLY A 129 9.59 12.94 -8.18
N LEU A 130 10.31 13.21 -7.07
CA LEU A 130 9.92 12.89 -5.69
C LEU A 130 8.76 13.79 -5.21
N TYR A 131 7.64 13.74 -5.92
CA TYR A 131 6.39 14.43 -5.62
C TYR A 131 5.47 13.55 -4.74
N PRO A 132 4.38 14.10 -4.19
CA PRO A 132 3.44 13.34 -3.36
C PRO A 132 2.92 12.06 -4.01
N GLU A 133 2.77 12.00 -5.34
CA GLU A 133 2.34 10.78 -6.04
C GLU A 133 3.27 9.57 -5.85
N LEU A 134 4.53 9.79 -5.43
CA LEU A 134 5.46 8.72 -5.08
C LEU A 134 5.60 8.50 -3.56
N LEU A 135 5.28 9.51 -2.75
CA LEU A 135 5.69 9.57 -1.35
C LEU A 135 4.52 9.58 -0.37
N ASP A 136 3.37 10.14 -0.77
CA ASP A 136 2.14 10.20 0.02
C ASP A 136 1.33 8.93 -0.22
N ILE A 137 1.76 7.88 0.47
CA ILE A 137 1.24 6.51 0.35
C ILE A 137 0.04 6.28 1.26
N PRO A 138 -0.87 5.34 0.89
CA PRO A 138 -1.91 4.93 1.81
C PRO A 138 -1.29 4.22 3.03
N LEU A 139 -1.75 4.60 4.22
CA LEU A 139 -1.53 3.87 5.47
C LEU A 139 -2.85 3.80 6.24
N LEU A 140 -3.34 2.59 6.48
CA LEU A 140 -4.55 2.33 7.26
C LEU A 140 -4.21 1.33 8.37
N ILE A 141 -4.63 1.64 9.60
CA ILE A 141 -4.43 0.76 10.76
C ILE A 141 -5.80 0.50 11.38
N ARG A 142 -6.16 -0.79 11.50
CA ARG A 142 -7.33 -1.25 12.24
C ARG A 142 -6.88 -1.91 13.52
N HIS A 143 -7.15 -1.27 14.65
CA HIS A 143 -6.96 -1.87 15.97
C HIS A 143 -8.17 -2.74 16.37
N PRO A 144 -8.00 -3.95 16.95
CA PRO A 144 -9.12 -4.82 17.34
C PRO A 144 -10.02 -4.19 18.41
N GLU A 145 -9.47 -3.35 19.28
CA GLU A 145 -10.22 -2.60 20.30
C GLU A 145 -10.85 -1.29 19.77
N LEU A 146 -10.82 -1.06 18.45
CA LEU A 146 -11.35 0.13 17.79
C LEU A 146 -10.70 1.46 18.21
N ILE A 147 -9.47 1.41 18.73
CA ILE A 147 -8.65 2.60 18.99
C ILE A 147 -8.46 3.37 17.68
N GLY A 148 -8.78 4.67 17.69
CA GLY A 148 -8.70 5.54 16.51
C GLY A 148 -9.66 5.20 15.38
N SER A 149 -10.67 4.35 15.61
CA SER A 149 -11.58 3.92 14.55
C SER A 149 -12.39 5.09 14.00
N GLY A 150 -12.22 5.36 12.70
CA GLY A 150 -12.86 6.48 12.00
C GLY A 150 -12.08 7.79 12.07
N ASP A 151 -11.00 7.85 12.85
CA ASP A 151 -10.15 9.03 12.92
C ASP A 151 -9.30 9.15 11.65
N ARG A 152 -9.00 10.39 11.28
CA ARG A 152 -8.00 10.73 10.26
C ARG A 152 -6.89 11.51 10.95
N VAL A 153 -5.66 11.02 10.80
CA VAL A 153 -4.47 11.67 11.36
C VAL A 153 -3.84 12.51 10.26
N ASP A 154 -3.80 13.82 10.46
CA ASP A 154 -3.17 14.79 9.56
C ASP A 154 -1.78 15.18 10.09
N GLU A 155 -0.94 14.17 10.31
CA GLU A 155 0.42 14.31 10.82
C GLU A 155 1.40 13.60 9.90
N TYR A 156 2.64 14.10 9.86
CA TYR A 156 3.70 13.50 9.08
C TYR A 156 4.21 12.19 9.70
N VAL A 157 4.14 11.11 8.92
CA VAL A 157 4.56 9.76 9.28
C VAL A 157 5.50 9.17 8.24
N TYR A 158 6.35 8.24 8.66
CA TYR A 158 7.16 7.41 7.77
C TYR A 158 6.75 5.94 7.86
N ASP A 159 7.08 5.17 6.83
CA ASP A 159 7.00 3.72 6.80
C ASP A 159 7.71 3.05 7.99
N HIS A 160 8.89 3.55 8.37
CA HIS A 160 9.67 3.03 9.50
C HIS A 160 9.08 3.36 10.88
N ASP A 161 8.04 4.19 10.97
CA ASP A 161 7.26 4.36 12.21
C ASP A 161 6.42 3.10 12.53
N LEU A 162 6.15 2.24 11.54
CA LEU A 162 5.39 1.01 11.75
C LEU A 162 6.09 0.04 12.69
N PHE A 163 7.42 -0.06 12.65
CA PHE A 163 8.14 -0.98 13.52
C PHE A 163 7.91 -0.71 15.03
N PRO A 164 8.24 0.49 15.58
CA PRO A 164 7.99 0.77 16.99
C PRO A 164 6.50 0.76 17.33
N THR A 165 5.62 1.14 16.40
CA THR A 165 4.15 1.13 16.58
C THR A 165 3.61 -0.30 16.72
N ILE A 166 4.04 -1.23 15.86
CA ILE A 166 3.65 -2.65 15.93
C ILE A 166 4.21 -3.30 17.20
N CYS A 167 5.46 -3.02 17.57
CA CYS A 167 6.04 -3.49 18.83
C CYS A 167 5.22 -3.02 20.04
N HIS A 168 4.81 -1.75 20.05
CA HIS A 168 3.95 -1.19 21.10
C HIS A 168 2.60 -1.91 21.18
N MET A 169 1.89 -2.06 20.05
CA MET A 169 0.60 -2.78 20.00
C MET A 169 0.71 -4.25 20.42
N ALA A 170 1.84 -4.89 20.12
CA ALA A 170 2.11 -6.28 20.49
C ALA A 170 2.58 -6.45 21.95
N GLY A 171 2.83 -5.37 22.68
CA GLY A 171 3.42 -5.39 24.02
C GLY A 171 4.86 -5.93 24.06
N VAL A 172 5.61 -5.74 22.97
CA VAL A 172 6.99 -6.22 22.81
C VAL A 172 7.97 -5.06 22.96
N GLU A 173 8.91 -5.18 23.89
CA GLU A 173 10.05 -4.26 23.96
C GLU A 173 11.05 -4.61 22.85
N HIS A 174 11.29 -3.69 21.91
CA HIS A 174 12.22 -3.94 20.80
C HIS A 174 13.69 -3.75 21.20
N GLY A 175 13.99 -2.99 22.27
CA GLY A 175 15.35 -2.78 22.80
C GLY A 175 16.37 -2.11 21.86
N GLN A 176 15.97 -1.83 20.62
CA GLN A 176 16.80 -1.24 19.58
C GLN A 176 16.58 0.26 19.48
N ARG A 177 17.63 1.01 19.17
CA ARG A 177 17.49 2.42 18.78
C ARG A 177 16.94 2.46 17.35
N VAL A 178 15.78 3.09 17.19
CA VAL A 178 15.12 3.29 15.90
C VAL A 178 14.83 4.77 15.71
N ASP A 179 14.78 5.22 14.46
CA ASP A 179 14.45 6.61 14.11
C ASP A 179 12.92 6.85 14.07
N GLY A 180 12.15 5.78 13.97
CA GLY A 180 10.69 5.82 13.97
C GLY A 180 10.11 6.11 15.35
N ILE A 181 8.89 6.62 15.37
CA ILE A 181 8.12 6.89 16.58
C ILE A 181 6.84 6.05 16.61
N ASN A 182 6.28 5.82 17.80
CA ASN A 182 4.99 5.17 17.93
C ASN A 182 3.86 6.12 17.49
N ILE A 183 3.33 5.92 16.28
CA ILE A 183 2.28 6.77 15.70
C ILE A 183 0.88 6.45 16.22
N LEU A 184 0.68 5.35 16.96
CA LEU A 184 -0.59 5.08 17.65
C LEU A 184 -0.91 6.17 18.69
N SER A 185 0.14 6.83 19.21
CA SER A 185 0.01 7.95 20.14
C SER A 185 -0.78 9.14 19.58
N TYR A 186 -0.97 9.24 18.26
CA TYR A 186 -1.79 10.29 17.65
C TYR A 186 -3.29 10.10 17.84
N VAL A 187 -3.74 8.86 18.10
CA VAL A 187 -5.16 8.52 18.30
C VAL A 187 -5.46 8.04 19.72
N GLU A 188 -4.43 7.65 20.47
CA GLU A 188 -4.56 7.36 21.89
C GLU A 188 -4.82 8.64 22.70
N ARG A 189 -5.52 8.50 23.83
CA ARG A 189 -5.85 9.62 24.72
C ARG A 189 -4.65 10.16 25.50
N GLU A 190 -3.46 9.58 25.30
CA GLU A 190 -2.23 10.09 25.90
C GLU A 190 -1.72 11.32 25.14
N ALA A 191 -0.88 12.13 25.80
CA ALA A 191 -0.27 13.27 25.13
C ALA A 191 0.64 12.77 24.00
N VAL A 192 0.40 13.23 22.77
CA VAL A 192 1.31 13.07 21.63
C VAL A 192 2.69 13.56 22.06
N LYS A 193 3.66 12.64 22.14
CA LYS A 193 5.00 12.96 22.67
C LYS A 193 5.89 13.66 21.64
N GLU A 194 5.65 13.39 20.36
CA GLU A 194 6.50 13.89 19.27
C GLU A 194 5.64 14.13 18.02
N ARG A 195 5.86 15.27 17.36
CA ARG A 195 5.26 15.62 16.07
C ARG A 195 6.36 16.11 15.15
N ARG A 196 6.33 15.66 13.90
CA ARG A 196 7.26 16.12 12.87
C ARG A 196 6.69 17.35 12.17
N SER A 197 7.50 18.37 11.97
CA SER A 197 7.11 19.56 11.18
C SER A 197 7.34 19.38 9.68
N TYR A 198 8.06 18.33 9.28
CA TYR A 198 8.36 18.01 7.88
C TYR A 198 8.74 16.52 7.73
N VAL A 199 8.68 16.03 6.50
CA VAL A 199 9.27 14.75 6.05
C VAL A 199 10.41 15.01 5.07
N THR A 200 11.37 14.10 5.06
CA THR A 200 12.53 14.09 4.18
C THR A 200 12.52 12.77 3.43
N SER A 201 12.48 12.82 2.11
CA SER A 201 12.68 11.67 1.25
C SER A 201 13.89 11.89 0.35
N GLY A 202 14.53 10.81 -0.07
CA GLY A 202 15.72 10.87 -0.91
C GLY A 202 15.82 9.64 -1.82
N PHE A 203 16.29 9.86 -3.04
CA PHE A 203 16.59 8.79 -3.98
C PHE A 203 18.11 8.57 -3.99
N TYR A 204 18.58 7.45 -3.44
CA TYR A 204 20.00 7.14 -3.43
C TYR A 204 20.32 6.04 -4.46
N LYS A 205 21.12 6.38 -5.47
CA LYS A 205 21.65 5.37 -6.39
C LYS A 205 22.79 4.65 -5.66
N LEU A 206 22.53 3.44 -5.16
CA LEU A 206 23.58 2.56 -4.63
C LEU A 206 24.67 2.44 -5.69
N ARG A 207 25.83 3.05 -5.45
CA ARG A 207 27.04 2.72 -6.19
C ARG A 207 27.42 1.34 -5.72
N HIS A 208 27.17 0.32 -6.54
CA HIS A 208 27.81 -0.98 -6.35
C HIS A 208 29.33 -0.71 -6.32
N VAL A 209 29.93 -0.97 -5.17
CA VAL A 209 31.39 -1.03 -4.99
C VAL A 209 31.87 -2.38 -5.47
#